data_AF-A0A497MAW5-F1
#
_entry.id   AF-A0A497MAW5-F1
#
_cell.length_a   1.000
_cell.length_b   1.000
_cell.length_c   1.000
_cell.angle_alpha   90.00
_cell.angle_beta   90.00
_cell.angle_gamma   90.00
#
_symmetry.space_group_name_H-M   'P 1'
#
loop_
_entity.id
_entity.type
_entity.pdbx_description
1 polymer ?
#
loop_
_entity_poly.entity_id
_entity_poly.type
_entity_poly.pdbx_seq_one_letter_code
_entity_poly.pdbx_strand_id
1 'polypeptide(L)'
;MIIDVHTHLGSVRSYSPVLKGVITVSKDDLKEYMDAVGVDYAVLLSTPELRPDIGENLYDAWKVLDACRGEHNLIPFCSINPTVEDALETVERLYEEGARGFGEH
;
A
#
# COMPACT_ATOMS: atom_id res chain seq x y z
N MET A 1 9.02 0.78 -20.01
CA MET A 1 9.18 0.45 -18.58
C MET A 1 8.98 1.72 -17.77
N ILE A 2 7.75 1.91 -17.30
CA ILE A 2 7.31 2.94 -16.38
C ILE A 2 6.99 2.26 -15.06
N ILE A 3 7.53 2.79 -13.96
CA ILE A 3 7.28 2.29 -12.62
C ILE A 3 6.63 3.42 -11.83
N ASP A 4 5.44 3.18 -11.29
CA ASP A 4 4.83 4.06 -10.30
C ASP A 4 5.38 3.68 -8.94
N VAL A 5 6.12 4.60 -8.32
CA VAL A 5 6.84 4.34 -7.07
C VAL A 5 6.02 4.68 -5.83
N HIS A 6 4.76 5.10 -5.98
CA HIS A 6 3.93 5.48 -4.85
C HIS A 6 2.44 5.19 -5.09
N THR A 7 2.00 3.99 -4.70
CA THR A 7 0.59 3.59 -4.77
C THR A 7 0.11 2.99 -3.45
N HIS A 8 -1.20 3.05 -3.22
CA HIS A 8 -1.86 2.59 -2.00
C HIS A 8 -3.14 1.83 -2.33
N LEU A 9 -3.52 0.89 -1.46
CA LEU A 9 -4.82 0.23 -1.47
C LEU A 9 -5.55 0.47 -0.15
N GLY A 10 -6.89 0.33 -0.18
CA GLY A 10 -7.74 0.55 0.97
C GLY A 10 -8.62 1.77 0.77
N SER A 11 -8.90 2.50 1.86
CA SER A 11 -9.91 3.56 1.84
C SER A 11 -9.36 4.90 2.27
N VAL A 12 -9.78 5.97 1.59
CA VAL A 12 -9.48 7.36 1.93
C VAL A 12 -10.72 8.22 1.89
N ARG A 13 -10.74 9.28 2.70
CA ARG A 13 -11.78 10.30 2.63
C ARG A 13 -11.70 11.05 1.30
N SER A 14 -12.84 11.22 0.64
CA SER A 14 -12.90 12.10 -0.53
C SER A 14 -12.79 13.56 -0.10
N TYR A 15 -11.79 14.26 -0.65
CA TYR A 15 -11.59 15.70 -0.47
C TYR A 15 -12.29 16.53 -1.55
N SER A 16 -13.00 15.91 -2.48
CA SER A 16 -13.76 16.60 -3.51
C SER A 16 -14.87 17.48 -2.89
N PRO A 17 -15.14 18.68 -3.43
CA PRO A 17 -16.29 19.48 -2.98
C PRO A 17 -17.63 18.82 -3.31
N VAL A 18 -17.70 18.04 -4.39
CA VAL A 18 -18.95 17.45 -4.92
C VAL A 18 -19.16 15.98 -4.57
N LEU A 19 -18.16 15.33 -3.98
CA LEU A 19 -18.24 13.94 -3.52
C LEU A 19 -17.77 13.89 -2.06
N LYS A 20 -18.71 13.69 -1.14
CA LYS A 20 -18.42 13.52 0.30
C LYS A 20 -18.60 12.05 0.67
N GLY A 21 -17.63 11.50 1.40
CA GLY A 21 -17.65 10.10 1.81
C GLY A 21 -16.26 9.49 1.79
N VAL A 22 -16.22 8.17 1.68
CA VAL A 22 -15.01 7.35 1.63
C VAL A 22 -14.93 6.71 0.25
N ILE A 23 -13.76 6.79 -0.37
CA ILE A 23 -13.42 6.07 -1.60
C ILE A 23 -12.58 4.88 -1.20
N THR A 24 -12.95 3.70 -1.68
CA THR A 24 -12.18 2.47 -1.47
C THR A 24 -11.62 2.02 -2.81
N VAL A 25 -10.33 1.70 -2.82
CA VAL A 25 -9.59 1.23 -3.99
C VAL A 25 -9.10 -0.19 -3.70
N SER A 26 -9.44 -1.10 -4.59
CA SER A 26 -9.02 -2.50 -4.58
C SER A 26 -7.82 -2.72 -5.49
N LYS A 27 -7.24 -3.92 -5.42
CA LYS A 27 -6.15 -4.33 -6.31
C LYS A 27 -6.56 -4.26 -7.80
N ASP A 28 -7.81 -4.62 -8.11
CA ASP A 28 -8.29 -4.63 -9.49
C ASP A 28 -8.40 -3.20 -10.03
N ASP A 29 -8.84 -2.25 -9.20
CA ASP A 29 -8.88 -0.83 -9.56
C ASP A 29 -7.47 -0.29 -9.86
N LEU A 30 -6.46 -0.68 -9.06
CA LEU A 30 -5.07 -0.32 -9.30
C LEU A 30 -4.56 -0.88 -10.63
N LYS A 31 -4.88 -2.14 -10.95
CA LYS A 31 -4.47 -2.76 -12.21
C LYS A 31 -5.16 -2.13 -13.42
N GLU A 32 -6.45 -1.81 -13.30
CA GLU A 32 -7.17 -1.04 -14.33
C GLU A 32 -6.51 0.33 -14.57
N TYR A 33 -6.14 1.04 -13.51
CA TYR A 33 -5.35 2.27 -13.63
C TYR A 33 -4.02 2.05 -14.35
N MET A 34 -3.24 1.05 -13.91
CA MET A 34 -1.93 0.74 -14.51
C MET A 34 -2.05 0.51 -16.02
N ASP A 35 -3.04 -0.28 -16.45
CA ASP A 35 -3.31 -0.55 -17.87
C ASP A 35 -3.74 0.72 -18.60
N ALA A 36 -4.58 1.55 -17.99
CA ALA A 36 -5.11 2.77 -18.59
C ALA A 36 -4.04 3.85 -18.83
N VAL A 37 -3.04 3.97 -17.94
CA VAL A 37 -1.99 4.97 -18.04
C VAL A 37 -0.64 4.44 -18.54
N GLY A 38 -0.54 3.12 -18.78
CA GLY A 38 0.69 2.48 -19.27
C GLY A 38 1.80 2.34 -18.23
N VAL A 39 1.43 2.12 -16.96
CA VAL A 39 2.39 1.80 -15.88
C VAL A 39 2.67 0.29 -15.92
N ASP A 40 3.94 -0.08 -16.05
CA ASP A 40 4.37 -1.48 -16.15
C ASP A 40 4.49 -2.16 -14.77
N TYR A 41 4.90 -1.41 -13.74
CA TYR A 41 5.04 -1.90 -12.36
C TYR A 41 4.58 -0.84 -11.36
N ALA A 42 3.99 -1.27 -10.24
CA ALA A 42 3.61 -0.38 -9.15
C ALA A 42 4.25 -0.83 -7.84
N VAL A 43 4.88 0.11 -7.13
CA VAL A 43 5.27 -0.05 -5.74
C VAL A 43 4.03 0.17 -4.88
N LEU A 44 3.58 -0.89 -4.22
CA LEU A 44 2.44 -0.85 -3.31
C LEU A 44 2.96 -0.61 -1.89
N LEU A 45 2.65 0.57 -1.37
CA LEU A 45 3.02 1.02 -0.02
C LEU A 45 1.94 0.63 0.98
N SER A 46 2.36 0.31 2.20
CA SER A 46 1.47 0.20 3.36
C SER A 46 1.69 1.35 4.32
N THR A 47 0.67 1.70 5.10
CA THR A 47 0.79 2.61 6.24
C THR A 47 1.10 1.85 7.54
N PRO A 48 1.93 2.41 8.45
CA PRO A 48 2.26 1.75 9.71
C PRO A 48 1.08 1.72 10.70
N GLU A 49 0.17 2.68 10.59
CA GLU A 49 -0.95 2.85 11.50
C GLU A 49 -2.23 3.21 10.73
N LEU A 50 -3.37 2.69 11.21
CA LEU A 50 -4.67 3.12 10.70
C LEU A 50 -4.97 4.54 11.19
N ARG A 51 -5.48 5.39 10.31
CA ARG A 51 -5.79 6.80 10.58
C ARG A 51 -7.28 7.12 10.37
N PRO A 52 -8.19 6.45 11.11
CA PRO A 52 -9.63 6.66 10.97
C PRO A 52 -10.06 8.08 11.36
N ASP A 53 -9.26 8.79 12.16
CA ASP A 53 -9.47 10.19 12.56
C ASP A 53 -9.53 11.15 11.37
N ILE A 54 -8.76 10.87 10.31
CA ILE A 54 -8.77 11.63 9.05
C ILE A 54 -9.51 10.88 7.93
N GLY A 55 -10.11 9.73 8.25
CA GLY A 55 -10.87 8.90 7.31
C GLY A 55 -10.00 8.06 6.39
N GLU A 56 -8.81 7.68 6.85
CA GLU A 56 -7.89 6.79 6.14
C GLU A 56 -7.88 5.40 6.78
N ASN A 57 -8.02 4.39 5.93
CA ASN A 57 -7.94 2.98 6.25
C ASN A 57 -7.19 2.29 5.11
N LEU A 58 -5.94 2.70 4.94
CA LEU A 58 -5.02 2.11 3.96
C LEU A 58 -4.52 0.75 4.46
N TYR A 59 -4.01 -0.05 3.52
CA TYR A 59 -3.53 -1.38 3.82
C TYR A 59 -2.29 -1.32 4.72
N ASP A 60 -2.26 -2.20 5.72
CA ASP A 60 -1.06 -2.47 6.51
C ASP A 60 -0.08 -3.36 5.73
N ALA A 61 1.13 -3.53 6.28
CA ALA A 61 2.21 -4.30 5.64
C ALA A 61 1.78 -5.73 5.26
N TRP A 62 0.97 -6.40 6.08
CA TRP A 62 0.53 -7.77 5.84
C TRP A 62 -0.48 -7.85 4.71
N LYS A 63 -1.43 -6.91 4.65
CA LYS A 63 -2.38 -6.81 3.55
C LYS A 63 -1.71 -6.46 2.22
N VAL A 64 -0.66 -5.63 2.25
CA VAL A 64 0.15 -5.35 1.05
C VAL A 64 0.85 -6.62 0.55
N LEU A 65 1.49 -7.39 1.44
CA LEU A 65 2.12 -8.66 1.06
C LEU A 65 1.10 -9.64 0.46
N ASP A 66 -0.09 -9.74 1.05
CA ASP A 66 -1.17 -10.58 0.52
C ASP A 66 -1.65 -10.10 -0.85
N ALA A 67 -1.86 -8.79 -1.03
CA ALA A 67 -2.28 -8.21 -2.30
C ALA A 67 -1.25 -8.44 -3.43
N CYS A 68 0.04 -8.38 -3.11
CA CYS A 68 1.13 -8.64 -4.06
C CYS A 68 1.36 -10.13 -4.35
N ARG A 69 0.78 -11.05 -3.57
CA ARG A 69 1.04 -12.49 -3.71
C ARG A 69 0.57 -12.99 -5.08
N GLY A 70 1.51 -13.53 -5.85
CA GLY A 70 1.26 -14.05 -7.20
C GLY A 70 1.14 -12.98 -8.29
N GLU A 71 1.27 -11.69 -7.94
CA GLU A 71 1.32 -10.59 -8.91
C GLU A 71 2.77 -10.31 -9.28
N HIS A 72 3.06 -10.26 -10.59
CA HIS A 72 4.42 -10.06 -11.09
C HIS A 72 4.79 -8.58 -11.26
N ASN A 73 3.77 -7.71 -11.28
CA ASN A 73 3.90 -6.27 -11.55
C ASN A 73 3.60 -5.40 -10.32
N LEU A 74 3.31 -5.99 -9.16
CA LEU A 74 3.17 -5.28 -7.89
C LEU A 74 4.37 -5.57 -6.98
N ILE A 75 4.99 -4.53 -6.45
CA ILE A 75 6.20 -4.61 -5.63
C ILE A 75 5.84 -4.21 -4.19
N PRO A 76 5.88 -5.12 -3.20
CA PRO A 76 5.48 -4.81 -1.83
C PRO A 76 6.53 -3.96 -1.11
N PHE A 77 6.17 -2.74 -0.73
CA PHE A 77 6.94 -1.88 0.18
C PHE A 77 6.17 -1.73 1.49
N CYS A 78 6.75 -2.25 2.57
CA CYS A 78 6.08 -2.30 3.87
C CYS A 78 6.44 -1.09 4.74
N SER A 79 5.57 -0.74 5.68
CA SER A 79 5.84 0.23 6.72
C SER A 79 5.64 -0.42 8.08
N ILE A 80 6.46 0.01 9.03
CA ILE A 80 6.38 -0.40 10.43
C ILE A 80 6.58 0.83 11.30
N ASN A 81 5.97 0.83 12.47
CA ASN A 81 6.31 1.83 13.49
C ASN A 81 7.66 1.44 14.13
N PRO A 82 8.75 2.19 13.97
CA PRO A 82 10.07 1.87 14.49
C PRO A 82 10.17 2.07 16.00
N THR A 83 9.14 2.62 16.65
CA THR A 83 9.14 2.85 18.10
C THR A 83 8.64 1.65 18.90
N VAL A 84 8.10 0.61 18.25
CA VAL A 84 7.70 -0.62 18.93
C VAL A 84 8.91 -1.49 19.25
N GLU A 85 8.85 -2.24 20.37
CA GLU A 85 10.00 -3.00 20.88
C GLU A 85 10.50 -4.08 19.90
N ASP A 86 9.62 -4.62 19.08
CA ASP A 86 9.84 -5.71 18.11
C ASP A 86 10.00 -5.23 16.66
N ALA A 87 10.30 -3.94 16.45
CA ALA A 87 10.41 -3.34 15.12
C ALA A 87 11.40 -4.08 14.21
N LEU A 88 12.58 -4.43 14.72
CA LEU A 88 13.61 -5.12 13.94
C LEU A 88 13.21 -6.55 13.56
N GLU A 89 12.64 -7.31 14.51
CA GLU A 89 12.13 -8.66 14.24
C GLU A 89 11.00 -8.62 13.20
N THR A 90 10.14 -7.59 13.28
CA THR A 90 9.07 -7.38 12.29
C THR A 90 9.63 -7.08 10.90
N VAL A 91 10.68 -6.25 10.78
CA VAL A 91 11.37 -6.00 9.50
C VAL A 91 11.91 -7.29 8.90
N GLU A 92 12.59 -8.11 9.70
CA GLU A 92 13.15 -9.39 9.25
C GLU A 92 12.04 -10.32 8.75
N ARG A 93 10.95 -10.46 9.51
CA ARG A 93 9.80 -11.28 9.12
C ARG A 93 9.11 -10.78 7.86
N LEU A 94 8.94 -9.47 7.70
CA LEU A 94 8.35 -8.89 6.49
C LEU A 94 9.24 -9.13 5.26
N TYR A 95 10.55 -9.04 5.42
CA TYR A 95 11.50 -9.36 4.36
C TYR A 95 11.41 -10.84 3.94
N GLU A 96 11.33 -11.76 4.90
CA GLU A 96 11.15 -13.20 4.64
C GLU A 96 9.83 -13.51 3.89
N GLU A 97 8.76 -12.78 4.22
CA GLU A 97 7.44 -12.92 3.58
C GLU A 97 7.35 -12.22 2.20
N GLY A 98 8.41 -11.52 1.78
CA GLY A 98 8.54 -11.04 0.42
C GLY A 98 8.57 -9.53 0.25
N ALA A 99 8.63 -8.74 1.33
CA ALA A 99 8.84 -7.30 1.23
C ALA A 99 10.11 -6.99 0.41
N ARG A 100 10.06 -5.90 -0.37
CA ARG A 100 11.16 -5.45 -1.24
C ARG A 100 11.67 -4.06 -0.91
N GLY A 101 11.04 -3.39 0.04
CA GLY A 101 11.47 -2.12 0.59
C GLY A 101 10.68 -1.76 1.82
N PHE A 102 11.16 -0.74 2.51
CA PHE A 102 10.49 -0.17 3.67
C PHE A 102 10.34 1.34 3.47
N GLY A 103 9.16 1.90 3.75
CA GLY A 103 8.89 3.31 3.50
C GLY A 103 7.48 3.73 3.91
N GLU A 104 7.21 5.03 3.77
CA GLU A 104 6.05 5.76 4.31
C GLU A 104 5.99 5.81 5.83
N HIS A 105 5.87 7.03 6.39
CA HIS A 105 5.80 7.25 7.82
C HIS A 105 4.99 8.48 8.22
#